data_AF-A0A0D3JMC6-F1
#
_entry.id   AF-A0A0D3JMC6-F1
#
_cell.length_a   1.000
_cell.length_b   1.000
_cell.length_c   1.000
_cell.angle_alpha   90.00
_cell.angle_beta   90.00
_cell.angle_gamma   90.00
#
_symmetry.space_group_name_H-M   'P 1'
#
loop_
_entity.id
_entity.type
_entity.pdbx_description
1 polymer ?
#
loop_
_entity_poly.entity_id
_entity_poly.type
_entity_poly.pdbx_seq_one_letter_code
_entity_poly.pdbx_strand_id
1 'polypeptide(L)'
;MSSSKNPLKAAYSKVREAEERHAEKLRAKAARTAAPAERAPAYTKTLQATKDKAAARRKALAQTERASVAAAVRVRKDDGGTLPMGKALYLVQSFLQGRERHAEASVEQIREAVGINIDPGANPQLHDALTESEHVEVVPAAGVLRLRYRPKHGVRDAAMLAALLSRAVVSGVPRSELVATKEQPQACYEGVEADIEKLIREGRRTETLDASQMLARAVAIERPDTRDRVLFAPTAAKQAPAGLRAAWAAVEVPRGDDLQAALVQRKLLSKEELEVRRARKAAAIKAREEAKRAAKPKRERVGSRKITNTHLDLGK
;
A
#
# COMPACT_ATOMS: atom_id res chain seq x y z
N MET A 1 -49.01 -17.19 24.06
CA MET A 1 -47.92 -18.17 24.23
C MET A 1 -46.59 -17.45 24.06
N SER A 2 -45.92 -17.15 25.18
CA SER A 2 -44.64 -16.42 25.23
C SER A 2 -43.49 -17.44 25.28
N SER A 3 -42.62 -17.45 24.27
CA SER A 3 -41.39 -18.25 24.25
C SER A 3 -40.21 -17.34 24.56
N SER A 4 -39.86 -17.23 25.84
CA SER A 4 -38.66 -16.55 26.33
C SER A 4 -37.39 -17.23 25.81
N LYS A 5 -36.71 -16.62 24.84
CA LYS A 5 -35.34 -17.00 24.44
C LYS A 5 -34.39 -16.59 25.57
N ASN A 6 -33.98 -17.56 26.38
CA ASN A 6 -33.16 -17.37 27.58
C ASN A 6 -31.75 -16.87 27.22
N PRO A 7 -31.38 -15.60 27.51
CA PRO A 7 -30.09 -15.00 27.13
C PRO A 7 -28.88 -15.67 27.77
N LEU A 8 -29.09 -16.42 28.86
CA LEU A 8 -28.05 -17.20 29.54
C LEU A 8 -27.52 -18.35 28.66
N LYS A 9 -28.35 -19.02 27.85
CA LYS A 9 -27.89 -20.13 26.98
C LYS A 9 -26.92 -19.65 25.89
N ALA A 10 -27.10 -18.44 25.38
CA ALA A 10 -26.21 -17.85 24.37
C ALA A 10 -24.88 -17.33 24.96
N ALA A 11 -24.86 -16.99 26.25
CA ALA A 11 -23.62 -16.64 26.95
C ALA A 11 -22.76 -17.88 27.23
N TYR A 12 -23.37 -18.99 27.68
CA TYR A 12 -22.66 -20.24 27.93
C TYR A 12 -22.06 -20.88 26.67
N SER A 13 -22.72 -20.76 25.51
CA SER A 13 -22.18 -21.31 24.25
C SER A 13 -20.93 -20.57 23.78
N LYS A 14 -20.87 -19.24 23.95
CA LYS A 14 -19.70 -18.43 23.57
C LYS A 14 -18.48 -18.69 24.44
N VAL A 15 -18.69 -18.96 25.73
CA VAL A 15 -17.59 -19.31 26.65
C VAL A 15 -17.02 -20.67 26.28
N ARG A 16 -17.89 -21.65 25.98
CA ARG A 16 -17.45 -23.00 25.56
C ARG A 16 -16.68 -22.98 24.23
N GLU A 17 -17.12 -22.19 23.25
CA GLU A 17 -16.39 -22.01 21.98
C GLU A 17 -15.01 -21.35 22.16
N ALA A 18 -14.88 -20.45 23.14
CA ALA A 18 -13.61 -19.81 23.47
C ALA A 18 -12.64 -20.80 24.15
N GLU A 19 -13.14 -21.66 25.04
CA GLU A 19 -12.37 -22.71 25.70
C GLU A 19 -11.89 -23.78 24.71
N GLU A 20 -12.74 -24.20 23.77
CA GLU A 20 -12.38 -25.17 22.73
C GLU A 20 -11.28 -24.61 21.80
N ARG A 21 -11.36 -23.33 21.40
CA ARG A 21 -10.31 -22.66 20.61
C ARG A 21 -9.00 -22.51 21.37
N HIS A 22 -9.06 -22.29 22.68
CA HIS A 22 -7.85 -22.21 23.50
C HIS A 22 -7.18 -23.58 23.64
N ALA A 23 -7.97 -24.64 23.84
CA ALA A 23 -7.47 -26.01 23.88
C ALA A 23 -6.85 -26.44 22.53
N GLU A 24 -7.45 -26.06 21.40
CA GLU A 24 -6.92 -26.35 20.07
C GLU A 24 -5.58 -25.63 19.79
N LYS A 25 -5.46 -24.36 20.21
CA LYS A 25 -4.19 -23.61 20.14
C LYS A 25 -3.08 -24.25 20.96
N LEU A 26 -3.40 -24.77 22.14
CA LEU A 26 -2.43 -25.48 22.99
C LEU A 26 -1.99 -26.81 22.35
N ARG A 27 -2.92 -27.57 21.75
CA ARG A 27 -2.60 -28.80 21.01
C ARG A 27 -1.73 -28.53 19.77
N ALA A 28 -2.03 -27.48 19.01
CA ALA A 28 -1.22 -27.08 17.85
C ALA A 28 0.19 -26.63 18.24
N LYS A 29 0.35 -25.93 19.37
CA LYS A 29 1.66 -25.60 19.93
C LYS A 29 2.45 -26.85 20.33
N ALA A 30 1.80 -27.81 21.01
CA ALA A 30 2.43 -29.05 21.42
C ALA A 30 2.89 -29.90 20.21
N ALA A 31 2.08 -29.96 19.14
CA ALA A 31 2.44 -30.67 17.90
C ALA A 31 3.64 -30.03 17.17
N ARG A 32 3.76 -28.68 17.20
CA ARG A 32 4.89 -27.96 16.60
C ARG A 32 6.21 -28.18 17.35
N THR A 33 6.17 -28.36 18.66
CA THR A 33 7.36 -28.66 19.47
C THR A 33 7.77 -30.13 19.39
N ALA A 34 6.85 -31.03 19.02
CA ALA A 34 7.12 -32.47 18.89
C ALA A 34 7.57 -32.89 17.48
N ALA A 35 7.43 -32.03 16.46
CA ALA A 35 7.90 -32.33 15.12
C ALA A 35 9.43 -32.16 15.02
N PRO A 36 10.20 -33.18 14.60
CA PRO A 36 11.63 -33.05 14.41
C PRO A 36 11.90 -32.11 13.23
N ALA A 37 12.34 -30.89 13.54
CA ALA A 37 12.83 -29.96 12.52
C ALA A 37 14.09 -30.56 11.88
N GLU A 38 14.08 -30.82 10.58
CA GLU A 38 15.28 -31.10 9.80
C GLU A 38 16.25 -29.91 9.96
N ARG A 39 17.23 -30.06 10.86
CA ARG A 39 18.23 -29.04 11.13
C ARG A 39 19.24 -29.09 9.99
N ALA A 40 19.18 -28.10 9.09
CA ALA A 40 20.28 -27.84 8.16
C ALA A 40 21.64 -27.83 8.90
N PRO A 41 22.70 -28.43 8.32
CA PRO A 41 23.95 -28.71 9.01
C PRO A 41 24.64 -27.41 9.49
N ALA A 42 25.25 -27.48 10.67
CA ALA A 42 25.75 -26.35 11.45
C ALA A 42 26.70 -25.39 10.68
N TYR A 43 27.40 -25.88 9.65
CA TYR A 43 28.34 -25.08 8.85
C TYR A 43 27.67 -24.05 7.94
N THR A 44 26.42 -24.28 7.52
CA THR A 44 25.69 -23.34 6.65
C THR A 44 25.22 -22.11 7.42
N LYS A 45 24.82 -22.31 8.68
CA LYS A 45 24.38 -21.23 9.59
C LYS A 45 25.52 -20.30 9.99
N THR A 46 26.74 -20.81 10.17
CA THR A 46 27.91 -19.99 10.53
C THR A 46 28.40 -19.13 9.36
N LEU A 47 28.36 -19.65 8.12
CA LEU A 47 28.72 -18.90 6.91
C LEU A 47 27.69 -17.81 6.54
N GLN A 48 26.39 -18.06 6.73
CA GLN A 48 25.36 -17.05 6.53
C GLN A 48 25.41 -15.97 7.62
N ALA A 49 25.55 -16.35 8.90
CA ALA A 49 25.68 -15.39 9.99
C ALA A 49 26.89 -14.44 9.83
N THR A 50 28.00 -14.92 9.27
CA THR A 50 29.20 -14.11 9.02
C THR A 50 29.04 -13.18 7.81
N LYS A 51 28.40 -13.64 6.73
CA LYS A 51 28.05 -12.79 5.58
C LYS A 51 27.06 -11.69 5.95
N ASP A 52 26.03 -12.02 6.72
CA ASP A 52 25.01 -11.06 7.15
C ASP A 52 25.59 -10.03 8.12
N LYS A 53 26.49 -10.46 9.03
CA LYS A 53 27.19 -9.54 9.93
C LYS A 53 28.17 -8.63 9.20
N ALA A 54 28.85 -9.12 8.16
CA ALA A 54 29.72 -8.31 7.30
C ALA A 54 28.92 -7.31 6.46
N ALA A 55 27.77 -7.72 5.91
CA ALA A 55 26.86 -6.83 5.17
C ALA A 55 26.25 -5.76 6.08
N ALA A 56 25.83 -6.12 7.29
CA ALA A 56 25.33 -5.18 8.30
C ALA A 56 26.41 -4.17 8.72
N ARG A 57 27.66 -4.62 8.92
CA ARG A 57 28.80 -3.73 9.20
C ARG A 57 29.10 -2.78 8.05
N ARG A 58 29.10 -3.25 6.80
CA ARG A 58 29.28 -2.38 5.63
C ARG A 58 28.17 -1.34 5.49
N LYS A 59 26.91 -1.74 5.72
CA LYS A 59 25.77 -0.82 5.68
C LYS A 59 25.82 0.22 6.80
N ALA A 60 26.23 -0.19 8.01
CA ALA A 60 26.44 0.70 9.14
C ALA A 60 27.58 1.69 8.86
N LEU A 61 28.72 1.22 8.34
CA LEU A 61 29.86 2.08 7.97
C LEU A 61 29.48 3.11 6.89
N ALA A 62 28.76 2.71 5.86
CA ALA A 62 28.29 3.62 4.81
C ALA A 62 27.29 4.67 5.34
N GLN A 63 26.47 4.32 6.34
CA GLN A 63 25.59 5.28 7.01
C GLN A 63 26.38 6.24 7.90
N THR A 64 27.38 5.76 8.63
CA THR A 64 28.22 6.62 9.48
C THR A 64 29.10 7.56 8.66
N GLU A 65 29.64 7.12 7.51
CA GLU A 65 30.44 7.95 6.61
C GLU A 65 29.61 9.06 5.96
N ARG A 66 28.38 8.75 5.50
CA ARG A 66 27.46 9.78 4.98
C ARG A 66 27.05 10.78 6.06
N ALA A 67 26.78 10.31 7.28
CA ALA A 67 26.45 11.19 8.40
C ALA A 67 27.65 12.05 8.84
N SER A 68 28.88 11.51 8.81
CA SER A 68 30.08 12.26 9.19
C SER A 68 30.47 13.32 8.17
N VAL A 69 30.27 13.06 6.87
CA VAL A 69 30.51 14.07 5.81
C VAL A 69 29.48 15.19 5.89
N ALA A 70 28.19 14.88 6.09
CA ALA A 70 27.15 15.88 6.26
C ALA A 70 27.30 16.72 7.55
N ALA A 71 27.87 16.14 8.62
CA ALA A 71 28.15 16.85 9.88
C ALA A 71 29.40 17.75 9.80
N ALA A 72 30.34 17.49 8.89
CA ALA A 72 31.57 18.26 8.73
C ALA A 72 31.37 19.54 7.90
N VAL A 73 30.36 19.60 7.05
CA VAL A 73 30.10 20.77 6.20
C VAL A 73 29.52 21.91 7.03
N ARG A 74 30.22 23.05 7.01
CA ARG A 74 29.83 24.27 7.71
C ARG A 74 29.48 25.37 6.73
N VAL A 75 28.34 26.00 6.96
CA VAL A 75 27.82 27.15 6.22
C VAL A 75 28.29 28.43 6.91
N ARG A 76 28.72 29.43 6.13
CA ARG A 76 29.09 30.75 6.66
C ARG A 76 27.86 31.64 6.79
N LYS A 77 27.77 32.34 7.91
CA LYS A 77 26.81 33.41 8.18
C LYS A 77 27.41 34.77 7.80
N ASP A 78 26.52 35.75 7.66
CA ASP A 78 26.91 37.15 7.46
C ASP A 78 27.62 37.75 8.68
N ASP A 79 27.35 37.26 9.90
CA ASP A 79 28.03 37.68 11.14
C ASP A 79 29.48 37.15 11.26
N GLY A 80 29.99 36.44 10.24
CA GLY A 80 31.31 35.80 10.23
C GLY A 80 31.35 34.45 10.96
N GLY A 81 30.25 34.06 11.61
CA GLY A 81 30.09 32.76 12.25
C GLY A 81 29.90 31.62 11.25
N THR A 82 30.03 30.39 11.74
CA THR A 82 29.72 29.19 10.95
C THR A 82 28.68 28.32 11.65
N LEU A 83 27.83 27.66 10.88
CA LEU A 83 26.83 26.73 11.38
C LEU A 83 26.87 25.39 10.64
N PRO A 84 26.47 24.28 11.29
CA PRO A 84 26.34 23.00 10.60
C PRO A 84 25.30 23.07 9.48
N MET A 85 25.57 22.40 8.35
CA MET A 85 24.68 22.35 7.18
C MET A 85 23.23 21.98 7.53
N GLY A 86 23.02 20.95 8.35
CA GLY A 86 21.67 20.53 8.75
C GLY A 86 20.90 21.62 9.49
N LYS A 87 21.58 22.45 10.30
CA LYS A 87 20.97 23.60 10.98
C LYS A 87 20.67 24.72 9.99
N ALA A 88 21.52 24.94 8.99
CA ALA A 88 21.30 25.94 7.95
C ALA A 88 20.07 25.62 7.11
N LEU A 89 19.98 24.37 6.64
CA LEU A 89 18.83 23.86 5.89
C LEU A 89 17.54 24.01 6.69
N TYR A 90 17.55 23.60 7.96
CA TYR A 90 16.39 23.72 8.83
C TYR A 90 15.93 25.17 9.01
N LEU A 91 16.85 26.12 9.21
CA LEU A 91 16.50 27.54 9.38
C LEU A 91 15.89 28.13 8.10
N VAL A 92 16.49 27.84 6.94
CA VAL A 92 15.96 28.29 5.64
C VAL A 92 14.60 27.66 5.37
N GLN A 93 14.44 26.35 5.58
CA GLN A 93 13.15 25.66 5.41
C GLN A 93 12.08 26.19 6.35
N SER A 94 12.41 26.43 7.62
CA SER A 94 11.47 26.97 8.61
C SER A 94 11.02 28.38 8.26
N PHE A 95 11.94 29.21 7.75
CA PHE A 95 11.60 30.54 7.24
C PHE A 95 10.64 30.46 6.05
N LEU A 96 10.95 29.62 5.05
CA LEU A 96 10.10 29.44 3.87
C LEU A 96 8.70 28.89 4.24
N GLN A 97 8.65 27.96 5.19
CA GLN A 97 7.40 27.37 5.69
C GLN A 97 6.54 28.39 6.47
N GLY A 98 7.18 29.32 7.20
CA GLY A 98 6.50 30.34 7.99
C GLY A 98 5.91 31.50 7.17
N ARG A 99 6.22 31.59 5.88
CA ARG A 99 5.65 32.63 5.00
C ARG A 99 4.19 32.34 4.70
N GLU A 100 3.39 33.41 4.59
CA GLU A 100 1.98 33.29 4.23
C GLU A 100 1.81 32.49 2.95
N ARG A 101 0.99 31.42 3.02
CA ARG A 101 0.68 30.52 1.91
C ARG A 101 1.91 29.95 1.19
N HIS A 102 3.04 29.80 1.89
CA HIS A 102 4.31 29.36 1.30
C HIS A 102 4.74 30.26 0.14
N ALA A 103 4.61 31.57 0.27
CA ALA A 103 5.02 32.52 -0.77
C ALA A 103 6.52 32.41 -1.12
N GLU A 104 6.88 32.77 -2.35
CA GLU A 104 8.26 32.82 -2.82
C GLU A 104 9.10 33.81 -2.00
N ALA A 105 10.36 33.46 -1.78
CA ALA A 105 11.36 34.32 -1.17
C ALA A 105 12.54 34.51 -2.13
N SER A 106 13.04 35.74 -2.23
CA SER A 106 14.32 36.01 -2.87
C SER A 106 15.48 35.61 -1.96
N VAL A 107 16.67 35.44 -2.56
CA VAL A 107 17.92 35.21 -1.80
C VAL A 107 18.14 36.29 -0.75
N GLU A 108 17.92 37.56 -1.10
CA GLU A 108 18.05 38.69 -0.19
C GLU A 108 17.11 38.60 1.02
N GLN A 109 15.83 38.25 0.79
CA GLN A 109 14.87 38.09 1.90
C GLN A 109 15.25 36.94 2.84
N ILE A 110 15.80 35.85 2.30
CA ILE A 110 16.28 34.72 3.11
C ILE A 110 17.52 35.16 3.91
N ARG A 111 18.43 35.90 3.27
CA ARG A 111 19.63 36.45 3.90
C ARG A 111 19.28 37.40 5.05
N GLU A 112 18.35 38.33 4.86
CA GLU A 112 17.90 39.26 5.89
C GLU A 112 17.24 38.56 7.08
N ALA A 113 16.42 37.53 6.82
CA ALA A 113 15.69 36.83 7.87
C ALA A 113 16.54 35.81 8.64
N VAL A 114 17.45 35.10 7.94
CA VAL A 114 18.20 33.96 8.51
C VAL A 114 19.67 34.33 8.80
N GLY A 115 20.20 35.39 8.20
CA GLY A 115 21.60 35.81 8.29
C GLY A 115 22.56 34.90 7.53
N ILE A 116 22.06 34.22 6.49
CA ILE A 116 22.82 33.27 5.66
C ILE A 116 22.66 33.67 4.21
N ASN A 117 23.77 33.95 3.53
CA ASN A 117 23.74 34.12 2.09
C ASN A 117 23.68 32.75 1.39
N ILE A 118 22.57 32.46 0.71
CA ILE A 118 22.34 31.22 -0.05
C ILE A 118 22.81 31.30 -1.50
N ASP A 119 23.40 32.42 -1.92
CA ASP A 119 23.96 32.57 -3.26
C ASP A 119 25.01 31.48 -3.54
N PRO A 120 25.06 30.93 -4.77
CA PRO A 120 26.03 29.92 -5.16
C PRO A 120 27.49 30.36 -4.92
N GLY A 121 27.77 31.67 -5.00
CA GLY A 121 29.09 32.23 -4.76
C GLY A 121 29.52 32.29 -3.30
N ALA A 122 28.57 32.32 -2.35
CA ALA A 122 28.86 32.45 -0.92
C ALA A 122 28.84 31.10 -0.21
N ASN A 123 27.82 30.27 -0.48
CA ASN A 123 27.65 28.95 0.12
C ASN A 123 27.17 27.92 -0.93
N PRO A 124 28.04 27.47 -1.85
CA PRO A 124 27.66 26.59 -2.97
C PRO A 124 27.04 25.27 -2.49
N GLN A 125 27.62 24.66 -1.46
CA GLN A 125 27.12 23.39 -0.91
C GLN A 125 25.72 23.51 -0.29
N LEU A 126 25.38 24.70 0.25
CA LEU A 126 24.04 24.94 0.79
C LEU A 126 23.04 25.14 -0.35
N HIS A 127 23.43 25.88 -1.37
CA HIS A 127 22.63 26.06 -2.58
C HIS A 127 22.28 24.72 -3.23
N ASP A 128 23.28 23.84 -3.41
CA ASP A 128 23.07 22.51 -3.99
C ASP A 128 22.14 21.67 -3.10
N ALA A 129 22.38 21.66 -1.79
CA ALA A 129 21.54 20.94 -0.84
C ALA A 129 20.09 21.45 -0.78
N LEU A 130 19.87 22.76 -0.98
CA LEU A 130 18.52 23.34 -1.09
C LEU A 130 17.84 22.94 -2.41
N THR A 131 18.60 22.88 -3.50
CA THR A 131 18.09 22.50 -4.82
C THR A 131 17.69 21.02 -4.87
N GLU A 132 18.42 20.16 -4.17
CA GLU A 132 18.12 18.72 -4.05
C GLU A 132 17.07 18.41 -2.97
N SER A 133 16.66 19.39 -2.18
CA SER A 133 15.75 19.17 -1.04
C SER A 133 14.32 18.86 -1.50
N GLU A 134 13.72 17.81 -0.93
CA GLU A 134 12.31 17.46 -1.20
C GLU A 134 11.32 18.55 -0.76
N HIS A 135 11.72 19.42 0.18
CA HIS A 135 10.87 20.44 0.79
C HIS A 135 11.11 21.85 0.28
N VAL A 136 11.97 22.03 -0.71
CA VAL A 136 12.27 23.33 -1.33
C VAL A 136 12.03 23.22 -2.83
N GLU A 137 11.32 24.20 -3.37
CA GLU A 137 11.12 24.34 -4.81
C GLU A 137 11.85 25.59 -5.28
N VAL A 138 12.76 25.40 -6.25
CA VAL A 138 13.42 26.51 -6.94
C VAL A 138 12.46 27.01 -8.01
N VAL A 139 12.05 28.28 -7.90
CA VAL A 139 11.19 28.93 -8.88
C VAL A 139 12.08 29.70 -9.86
N PRO A 140 12.14 29.29 -11.14
CA PRO A 140 12.91 30.01 -12.14
C PRO A 140 12.16 31.30 -12.50
N ALA A 141 12.62 32.44 -11.99
CA ALA A 141 12.08 33.76 -12.34
C ALA A 141 13.19 34.59 -12.98
N ALA A 142 13.14 34.82 -14.30
CA ALA A 142 13.92 35.80 -15.07
C ALA A 142 15.31 36.19 -14.49
N GLY A 143 16.20 35.21 -14.26
CA GLY A 143 17.57 35.45 -13.79
C GLY A 143 17.75 35.69 -12.28
N VAL A 144 16.67 35.69 -11.48
CA VAL A 144 16.71 35.83 -10.03
C VAL A 144 16.31 34.50 -9.38
N LEU A 145 17.20 33.95 -8.55
CA LEU A 145 16.92 32.75 -7.78
C LEU A 145 15.84 33.05 -6.73
N ARG A 146 14.73 32.32 -6.83
CA ARG A 146 13.65 32.37 -5.84
C ARG A 146 13.40 30.98 -5.30
N LEU A 147 13.24 30.89 -3.99
CA LEU A 147 12.94 29.64 -3.31
C LEU A 147 11.54 29.70 -2.72
N ARG A 148 10.87 28.55 -2.72
CA ARG A 148 9.55 28.38 -2.12
C ARG A 148 9.53 27.10 -1.29
N TYR A 149 8.77 27.10 -0.20
CA TYR A 149 8.52 25.86 0.53
C TYR A 149 7.67 24.91 -0.31
N ARG A 150 8.10 23.66 -0.37
CA ARG A 150 7.37 22.55 -0.99
C ARG A 150 6.79 21.66 0.12
N PRO A 151 5.49 21.81 0.44
CA PRO A 151 4.85 20.89 1.37
C PRO A 151 4.83 19.47 0.81
N LYS A 152 4.59 18.50 1.70
CA LYS A 152 4.46 17.09 1.32
C LYS A 152 3.41 16.93 0.22
N HIS A 153 3.71 16.11 -0.78
CA HIS A 153 2.92 15.93 -2.02
C HIS A 153 2.72 17.19 -2.87
N GLY A 154 3.36 18.31 -2.54
CA GLY A 154 3.24 19.59 -3.25
C GLY A 154 1.89 20.29 -3.08
N VAL A 155 1.06 19.86 -2.12
CA VAL A 155 -0.29 20.37 -1.91
C VAL A 155 -0.26 21.64 -1.08
N ARG A 156 -0.70 22.76 -1.66
CA ARG A 156 -0.68 24.09 -1.02
C ARG A 156 -2.07 24.69 -0.80
N ASP A 157 -3.07 24.17 -1.49
CA ASP A 157 -4.44 24.67 -1.44
C ASP A 157 -5.44 23.53 -1.66
N ALA A 158 -6.72 23.85 -1.49
CA ALA A 158 -7.83 22.94 -1.70
C ALA A 158 -7.91 22.38 -3.13
N ALA A 159 -7.49 23.16 -4.14
CA ALA A 159 -7.53 22.75 -5.54
C ALA A 159 -6.49 21.68 -5.84
N MET A 160 -5.26 21.85 -5.34
CA MET A 160 -4.19 20.87 -5.41
C MET A 160 -4.51 19.62 -4.58
N LEU A 161 -5.18 19.78 -3.43
CA LEU A 161 -5.67 18.64 -2.65
C LEU A 161 -6.65 17.81 -3.48
N ALA A 162 -7.64 18.46 -4.11
CA ALA A 162 -8.59 17.79 -4.98
C ALA A 162 -7.90 17.12 -6.19
N ALA A 163 -6.88 17.75 -6.78
CA ALA A 163 -6.09 17.21 -7.88
C ALA A 163 -5.21 16.01 -7.46
N LEU A 164 -4.66 16.03 -6.25
CA LEU A 164 -3.91 14.89 -5.68
C LEU A 164 -4.86 13.71 -5.45
N LEU A 165 -5.99 13.96 -4.78
CA LEU A 165 -6.96 12.92 -4.43
C LEU A 165 -7.65 12.32 -5.66
N SER A 166 -7.80 13.08 -6.75
CA SER A 166 -8.33 12.58 -8.03
C SER A 166 -7.33 11.74 -8.81
N ARG A 167 -6.03 11.85 -8.53
CA ARG A 167 -4.98 10.97 -9.06
C ARG A 167 -4.79 9.72 -8.21
N ALA A 168 -5.03 9.82 -6.91
CA ALA A 168 -4.82 8.75 -5.93
C ALA A 168 -5.95 7.69 -5.91
N VAL A 169 -6.69 7.48 -7.00
CA VAL A 169 -7.93 6.66 -7.04
C VAL A 169 -7.73 5.18 -6.62
N VAL A 170 -6.51 4.64 -6.76
CA VAL A 170 -6.23 3.21 -6.52
C VAL A 170 -5.56 2.93 -5.16
N SER A 171 -4.63 3.79 -4.74
CA SER A 171 -3.85 3.62 -3.51
C SER A 171 -4.27 4.56 -2.37
N GLY A 172 -4.94 5.67 -2.72
CA GLY A 172 -5.27 6.76 -1.81
C GLY A 172 -4.05 7.42 -1.16
N VAL A 173 -4.30 8.43 -0.34
CA VAL A 173 -3.27 9.15 0.43
C VAL A 173 -3.60 9.04 1.92
N PRO A 174 -2.69 8.57 2.78
CA PRO A 174 -2.94 8.54 4.22
C PRO A 174 -3.12 9.96 4.77
N ARG A 175 -4.14 10.16 5.60
CA ARG A 175 -4.44 11.44 6.24
C ARG A 175 -3.29 11.96 7.11
N SER A 176 -2.55 11.06 7.76
CA SER A 176 -1.35 11.39 8.54
C SER A 176 -0.23 12.01 7.71
N GLU A 177 -0.26 11.86 6.39
CA GLU A 177 0.68 12.52 5.47
C GLU A 177 0.22 13.91 5.01
N LEU A 178 -1.04 14.26 5.24
CA LEU A 178 -1.64 15.53 4.80
C LEU A 178 -1.82 16.50 5.97
N VAL A 179 -2.19 15.97 7.13
CA VAL A 179 -2.49 16.73 8.34
C VAL A 179 -1.27 16.71 9.25
N ALA A 180 -0.91 17.87 9.81
CA ALA A 180 0.15 17.93 10.81
C ALA A 180 -0.20 17.04 12.02
N THR A 181 0.73 16.16 12.37
CA THR A 181 0.70 15.36 13.59
C THR A 181 1.83 15.78 14.52
N LYS A 182 1.79 15.37 15.79
CA LYS A 182 2.90 15.63 16.74
C LYS A 182 4.24 15.07 16.24
N GLU A 183 4.21 13.98 15.47
CA GLU A 183 5.39 13.32 14.91
C GLU A 183 5.79 13.89 13.54
N GLN A 184 4.82 14.43 12.78
CA GLN A 184 5.03 15.07 11.48
C GLN A 184 4.32 16.43 11.46
N PRO A 185 4.95 17.50 11.97
CA PRO A 185 4.33 18.83 12.06
C PRO A 185 4.18 19.54 10.70
N GLN A 186 4.70 18.95 9.62
CA GLN A 186 4.65 19.49 8.27
C GLN A 186 3.26 19.23 7.64
N ALA A 187 2.27 20.05 7.97
CA ALA A 187 1.00 20.07 7.24
C ALA A 187 1.21 20.51 5.79
N CYS A 188 0.36 20.02 4.88
CA CYS A 188 0.34 20.51 3.50
C CYS A 188 0.05 22.02 3.45
N TYR A 189 -1.05 22.45 4.05
CA TYR A 189 -1.42 23.85 4.21
C TYR A 189 -2.37 24.03 5.40
N GLU A 190 -2.47 25.26 5.87
CA GLU A 190 -3.39 25.62 6.96
C GLU A 190 -4.85 25.44 6.51
N GLY A 191 -5.65 24.75 7.31
CA GLY A 191 -7.05 24.48 6.96
C GLY A 191 -7.28 23.22 6.11
N VAL A 192 -6.23 22.44 5.78
CA VAL A 192 -6.36 21.17 5.02
C VAL A 192 -7.36 20.21 5.66
N GLU A 193 -7.46 20.21 6.99
CA GLU A 193 -8.41 19.40 7.74
C GLU A 193 -9.87 19.80 7.44
N ALA A 194 -10.16 21.11 7.41
CA ALA A 194 -11.49 21.63 7.10
C ALA A 194 -11.88 21.35 5.65
N ASP A 195 -10.92 21.44 4.72
CA ASP A 195 -11.15 21.11 3.32
C ASP A 195 -11.34 19.59 3.11
N ILE A 196 -10.63 18.75 3.85
CA ILE A 196 -10.89 17.29 3.88
C ILE A 196 -12.32 17.04 4.38
N GLU A 197 -12.75 17.67 5.47
CA GLU A 197 -14.13 17.54 5.96
C GLU A 197 -15.16 18.01 4.94
N LYS A 198 -14.90 19.12 4.26
CA LYS A 198 -15.77 19.64 3.19
C LYS A 198 -15.91 18.64 2.05
N LEU A 199 -14.79 18.07 1.58
CA LEU A 199 -14.79 17.03 0.54
C LEU A 199 -15.58 15.78 0.98
N ILE A 200 -15.48 15.40 2.26
CA ILE A 200 -16.27 14.30 2.84
C ILE A 200 -17.76 14.62 2.81
N ARG A 201 -18.17 15.83 3.22
CA ARG A 201 -19.58 16.28 3.21
C ARG A 201 -20.15 16.35 1.79
N GLU A 202 -19.34 16.75 0.81
CA GLU A 202 -19.71 16.80 -0.61
C GLU A 202 -19.85 15.41 -1.26
N GLY A 203 -19.65 14.32 -0.51
CA GLY A 203 -19.83 12.96 -1.01
C GLY A 203 -18.68 12.45 -1.88
N ARG A 204 -17.58 13.20 -1.98
CA ARG A 204 -16.30 12.70 -2.52
C ARG A 204 -15.68 11.81 -1.43
N ARG A 205 -16.18 10.58 -1.35
CA ARG A 205 -15.92 9.62 -0.27
C ARG A 205 -14.42 9.39 -0.07
N THR A 206 -13.96 9.68 1.13
CA THR A 206 -12.82 9.02 1.77
C THR A 206 -13.38 7.78 2.47
N GLU A 207 -13.14 6.57 1.97
CA GLU A 207 -13.48 5.40 2.79
C GLU A 207 -12.54 5.36 3.99
N THR A 208 -13.13 5.45 5.19
CA THR A 208 -12.53 4.83 6.36
C THR A 208 -12.53 3.34 6.05
N LEU A 209 -11.39 2.83 5.57
CA LEU A 209 -11.20 1.39 5.46
C LEU A 209 -11.43 0.83 6.86
N ASP A 210 -12.51 0.09 7.02
CA ASP A 210 -12.76 -0.66 8.24
C ASP A 210 -11.58 -1.62 8.45
N ALA A 211 -11.25 -1.93 9.71
CA ALA A 211 -10.11 -2.80 10.04
C ALA A 211 -10.14 -4.12 9.26
N SER A 212 -11.35 -4.60 9.00
CA SER A 212 -11.72 -5.75 8.16
C SER A 212 -11.22 -5.66 6.71
N GLN A 213 -11.29 -4.48 6.09
CA GLN A 213 -10.89 -4.24 4.69
C GLN A 213 -9.39 -3.96 4.56
N MET A 214 -8.76 -3.35 5.58
CA MET A 214 -7.30 -3.28 5.66
C MET A 214 -6.70 -4.68 5.80
N LEU A 215 -7.29 -5.56 6.64
CA LEU A 215 -6.86 -6.96 6.80
C LEU A 215 -6.93 -7.80 5.52
N ALA A 216 -7.88 -7.51 4.62
CA ALA A 216 -8.01 -8.22 3.35
C ALA A 216 -6.93 -7.83 2.31
N ARG A 217 -6.26 -6.69 2.49
CA ARG A 217 -5.15 -6.22 1.63
C ARG A 217 -3.78 -6.24 2.32
N ALA A 218 -3.74 -6.16 3.64
CA ALA A 218 -2.53 -6.14 4.46
C ALA A 218 -2.49 -7.41 5.31
N VAL A 219 -1.94 -8.48 4.73
CA VAL A 219 -1.30 -9.51 5.53
C VAL A 219 -0.12 -8.83 6.24
N ALA A 220 -0.22 -8.78 7.58
CA ALA A 220 0.76 -8.32 8.56
C ALA A 220 1.00 -6.79 8.61
N ILE A 221 0.45 -6.15 9.64
CA ILE A 221 1.19 -5.47 10.73
C ILE A 221 0.13 -5.02 11.76
N GLU A 222 0.14 -5.68 12.93
CA GLU A 222 -0.65 -5.27 14.09
C GLU A 222 -0.01 -4.03 14.73
N ARG A 223 -0.72 -2.89 14.74
CA ARG A 223 -0.55 -1.82 15.74
C ARG A 223 -1.92 -1.27 16.14
N PRO A 224 -2.20 -0.98 17.42
CA PRO A 224 -3.55 -0.69 17.90
C PRO A 224 -4.01 0.77 17.75
N ASP A 225 -3.19 1.67 17.18
CA ASP A 225 -3.45 3.13 17.26
C ASP A 225 -3.72 3.84 15.91
N THR A 226 -3.65 3.16 14.77
CA THR A 226 -3.71 3.84 13.46
C THR A 226 -5.11 3.81 12.87
N ARG A 227 -5.94 4.80 13.25
CA ARG A 227 -7.04 5.28 12.38
C ARG A 227 -6.45 6.09 11.20
N ASP A 228 -5.50 5.53 10.47
CA ASP A 228 -4.94 6.14 9.27
C ASP A 228 -6.00 6.09 8.17
N ARG A 229 -6.76 7.19 8.05
CA ARG A 229 -7.79 7.31 7.02
C ARG A 229 -7.10 7.48 5.68
N VAL A 230 -7.39 6.61 4.73
CA VAL A 230 -6.93 6.74 3.35
C VAL A 230 -7.93 7.61 2.59
N LEU A 231 -7.46 8.73 2.05
CA LEU A 231 -8.29 9.69 1.33
C LEU A 231 -8.19 9.43 -0.19
N PHE A 232 -9.32 9.48 -0.88
CA PHE A 232 -9.40 9.45 -2.34
C PHE A 232 -10.61 10.28 -2.78
N ALA A 233 -10.57 10.81 -4.01
CA ALA A 233 -11.71 11.50 -4.60
C ALA A 233 -12.26 10.62 -5.75
N PRO A 234 -13.27 9.76 -5.51
CA PRO A 234 -14.01 9.18 -6.61
C PRO A 234 -14.77 10.32 -7.32
N THR A 235 -15.05 10.15 -8.62
CA THR A 235 -16.05 10.97 -9.31
C THR A 235 -17.31 11.04 -8.45
N ALA A 236 -18.02 12.18 -8.45
CA ALA A 236 -19.19 12.44 -7.63
C ALA A 236 -20.33 11.44 -7.93
N ALA A 237 -20.14 10.19 -7.53
CA ALA A 237 -21.08 9.12 -7.66
C ALA A 237 -22.06 9.33 -6.51
N LYS A 238 -23.19 9.94 -6.85
CA LYS A 238 -24.37 9.99 -5.98
C LYS A 238 -24.59 8.58 -5.46
N GLN A 239 -24.31 8.35 -4.18
CA GLN A 239 -24.59 7.07 -3.57
C GLN A 239 -26.09 6.84 -3.63
N ALA A 240 -26.48 5.65 -4.08
CA ALA A 240 -27.84 5.20 -3.93
C ALA A 240 -28.24 5.34 -2.43
N PRO A 241 -29.45 5.85 -2.14
CA PRO A 241 -29.98 5.95 -0.78
C PRO A 241 -29.83 4.62 -0.03
N ALA A 242 -29.65 4.66 1.30
CA ALA A 242 -29.44 3.44 2.09
C ALA A 242 -30.57 2.41 1.89
N GLY A 243 -31.82 2.86 1.79
CA GLY A 243 -32.96 2.01 1.48
C GLY A 243 -32.87 1.33 0.10
N LEU A 244 -32.39 2.04 -0.92
CA LEU A 244 -32.21 1.47 -2.26
C LEU A 244 -31.07 0.45 -2.28
N ARG A 245 -29.98 0.70 -1.55
CA ARG A 245 -28.87 -0.26 -1.41
C ARG A 245 -29.31 -1.53 -0.68
N ALA A 246 -30.08 -1.40 0.39
CA ALA A 246 -30.63 -2.53 1.13
C ALA A 246 -31.60 -3.34 0.26
N ALA A 247 -32.49 -2.65 -0.47
CA ALA A 247 -33.40 -3.29 -1.42
C ALA A 247 -32.63 -4.02 -2.53
N TRP A 248 -31.60 -3.40 -3.09
CA TRP A 248 -30.75 -4.03 -4.12
C TRP A 248 -30.00 -5.26 -3.61
N ALA A 249 -29.42 -5.18 -2.41
CA ALA A 249 -28.68 -6.28 -1.80
C ALA A 249 -29.60 -7.46 -1.40
N ALA A 250 -30.87 -7.19 -1.12
CA ALA A 250 -31.87 -8.20 -0.81
C ALA A 250 -32.39 -8.96 -2.04
N VAL A 251 -32.11 -8.48 -3.26
CA VAL A 251 -32.49 -9.19 -4.49
C VAL A 251 -31.52 -10.33 -4.73
N GLU A 252 -31.99 -11.57 -4.59
CA GLU A 252 -31.26 -12.74 -5.04
C GLU A 252 -31.19 -12.76 -6.57
N VAL A 253 -29.98 -12.62 -7.11
CA VAL A 253 -29.74 -12.70 -8.55
C VAL A 253 -29.52 -14.16 -8.92
N PRO A 254 -30.37 -14.75 -9.80
CA PRO A 254 -30.15 -16.11 -10.31
C PRO A 254 -28.76 -16.22 -10.96
N ARG A 255 -28.17 -17.41 -10.98
CA ARG A 255 -26.83 -17.64 -11.53
C ARG A 255 -26.88 -18.55 -12.76
N GLY A 256 -25.88 -18.44 -13.62
CA GLY A 256 -25.67 -19.39 -14.72
C GLY A 256 -26.80 -19.37 -15.76
N ASP A 257 -27.44 -20.51 -15.96
CA ASP A 257 -28.48 -20.70 -16.98
C ASP A 257 -29.83 -20.13 -16.53
N ASP A 258 -30.12 -20.13 -15.23
CA ASP A 258 -31.35 -19.54 -14.66
C ASP A 258 -31.39 -18.03 -14.86
N LEU A 259 -30.22 -17.36 -14.77
CA LEU A 259 -30.11 -15.93 -15.08
C LEU A 259 -30.44 -15.65 -16.55
N GLN A 260 -29.95 -16.50 -17.45
CA GLN A 260 -30.19 -16.33 -18.88
C GLN A 260 -31.66 -16.56 -19.23
N ALA A 261 -32.29 -17.57 -18.64
CA ALA A 261 -33.73 -17.81 -18.79
C ALA A 261 -34.56 -16.63 -18.26
N ALA A 262 -34.19 -16.09 -17.09
CA ALA A 262 -34.85 -14.92 -16.51
C ALA A 262 -34.70 -13.65 -17.37
N LEU A 263 -33.53 -13.43 -17.97
CA LEU A 263 -33.29 -12.30 -18.88
C LEU A 263 -34.10 -12.42 -20.18
N VAL A 264 -34.24 -13.63 -20.73
CA VAL A 264 -35.08 -13.91 -21.91
C VAL A 264 -36.56 -13.70 -21.59
N GLN A 265 -37.04 -14.20 -20.44
CA GLN A 265 -38.42 -13.99 -19.99
C GLN A 265 -38.74 -12.51 -19.81
N ARG A 266 -37.78 -11.72 -19.31
CA ARG A 266 -37.90 -10.26 -19.15
C ARG A 266 -37.62 -9.46 -20.43
N LYS A 267 -37.41 -10.13 -21.57
CA LYS A 267 -37.12 -9.51 -22.88
C LYS A 267 -35.87 -8.59 -22.88
N LEU A 268 -34.92 -8.85 -21.98
CA LEU A 268 -33.64 -8.12 -21.91
C LEU A 268 -32.54 -8.81 -22.72
N LEU A 269 -32.81 -10.03 -23.21
CA LEU A 269 -31.93 -10.83 -24.05
C LEU A 269 -32.79 -11.61 -25.05
N SER A 270 -32.37 -11.70 -26.32
CA SER A 270 -33.10 -12.49 -27.32
C SER A 270 -32.71 -13.97 -27.25
N LYS A 271 -33.61 -14.86 -27.69
CA LYS A 271 -33.32 -16.30 -27.79
C LYS A 271 -32.18 -16.58 -28.78
N GLU A 272 -32.13 -15.82 -29.87
CA GLU A 272 -31.11 -15.92 -30.91
C GLU A 272 -29.72 -15.54 -30.38
N GLU A 273 -29.61 -14.49 -29.57
CA GLU A 273 -28.33 -14.09 -28.93
C GLU A 273 -27.80 -15.18 -27.97
N LEU A 274 -28.70 -15.88 -27.29
CA LEU A 274 -28.37 -16.98 -26.39
C LEU A 274 -27.87 -18.20 -27.18
N GLU A 275 -28.52 -18.52 -28.29
CA GLU A 275 -28.11 -19.61 -29.20
C GLU A 275 -26.75 -19.34 -29.83
N VAL A 276 -26.50 -18.12 -30.32
CA VAL A 276 -25.19 -17.71 -30.85
C VAL A 276 -24.11 -17.85 -29.78
N ARG A 277 -24.40 -17.45 -28.54
CA ARG A 277 -23.46 -17.60 -27.42
C ARG A 277 -23.19 -19.07 -27.07
N ARG A 278 -24.22 -19.93 -27.08
CA ARG A 278 -24.08 -21.37 -26.87
C ARG A 278 -23.24 -22.01 -27.96
N ALA A 279 -23.48 -21.66 -29.23
CA ALA A 279 -22.71 -22.12 -30.36
C ALA A 279 -21.22 -21.73 -30.24
N ARG A 280 -20.92 -20.48 -29.86
CA ARG A 280 -19.54 -20.02 -29.62
C ARG A 280 -18.86 -20.77 -28.46
N LYS A 281 -19.55 -20.99 -27.34
CA LYS A 281 -19.00 -21.77 -26.22
C LYS A 281 -18.73 -23.23 -26.63
N ALA A 282 -19.67 -23.85 -27.34
CA ALA A 282 -19.52 -25.22 -27.82
C ALA A 282 -18.34 -25.35 -28.80
N ALA A 283 -18.18 -24.38 -29.71
CA ALA A 283 -17.04 -24.32 -30.63
C ALA A 283 -15.71 -24.14 -29.89
N ALA A 284 -15.66 -23.27 -28.87
CA ALA A 284 -14.46 -23.07 -28.06
C ALA A 284 -14.08 -24.31 -27.23
N ILE A 285 -15.07 -25.05 -26.70
CA ILE A 285 -14.85 -26.31 -25.99
C ILE A 285 -14.30 -27.35 -26.96
N LYS A 286 -14.91 -27.52 -28.14
CA LYS A 286 -14.43 -28.44 -29.18
C LYS A 286 -13.00 -28.13 -29.60
N ALA A 287 -12.70 -26.87 -29.92
CA ALA A 287 -11.35 -26.44 -30.28
C ALA A 287 -10.32 -26.72 -29.16
N ARG A 288 -10.70 -26.53 -27.89
CA ARG A 288 -9.85 -26.84 -26.74
C ARG A 288 -9.64 -28.35 -26.55
N GLU A 289 -10.66 -29.16 -26.79
CA GLU A 289 -10.55 -30.62 -26.74
C GLU A 289 -9.69 -31.16 -27.89
N GLU A 290 -9.83 -30.62 -29.09
CA GLU A 290 -8.99 -30.95 -30.25
C GLU A 290 -7.53 -30.57 -30.00
N ALA A 291 -7.26 -29.36 -29.48
CA ALA A 291 -5.92 -28.96 -29.08
C ALA A 291 -5.33 -29.88 -28.01
N LYS A 292 -6.14 -30.31 -27.03
CA LYS A 292 -5.71 -31.29 -26.02
C LYS A 292 -5.46 -32.69 -26.59
N ARG A 293 -6.24 -33.13 -27.58
CA ARG A 293 -6.04 -34.42 -28.27
C ARG A 293 -4.79 -34.39 -29.14
N ALA A 294 -4.53 -33.28 -29.84
CA ALA A 294 -3.33 -33.08 -30.63
C ALA A 294 -2.05 -32.96 -29.78
N ALA A 295 -2.16 -32.40 -28.57
CA ALA A 295 -1.05 -32.27 -27.62
C ALA A 295 -0.74 -33.54 -26.81
N LYS A 296 -1.54 -34.61 -26.93
CA LYS A 296 -1.20 -35.90 -26.31
C LYS A 296 -0.11 -36.58 -27.15
N PRO A 297 1.12 -36.77 -26.64
CA PRO A 297 2.16 -37.46 -27.39
C PRO A 297 1.71 -38.91 -27.68
N LYS A 298 1.90 -39.38 -28.92
CA LYS A 298 1.76 -40.81 -29.26
C LYS A 298 2.69 -41.58 -28.32
N ARG A 299 2.13 -42.32 -27.35
CA ARG A 299 2.91 -43.27 -26.56
C ARG A 299 3.53 -44.27 -27.53
N GLU A 300 4.85 -44.29 -27.59
CA GLU A 300 5.61 -45.32 -28.28
C GLU A 300 5.18 -46.68 -27.69
N ARG A 301 4.67 -47.58 -28.55
CA ARG A 301 4.36 -48.95 -28.12
C ARG A 301 5.69 -49.61 -27.76
N VAL A 302 6.01 -49.65 -26.47
CA VAL A 302 7.09 -50.50 -25.97
C VAL A 302 6.71 -51.93 -26.31
N GLY A 303 7.39 -52.51 -27.31
CA GLY A 303 7.22 -53.91 -27.68
C GLY A 303 7.52 -54.78 -26.47
N SER A 304 6.54 -55.53 -26.00
CA SER A 304 6.73 -56.49 -24.92
C SER A 304 7.66 -57.60 -25.40
N ARG A 305 8.95 -57.55 -25.04
CA ARG A 305 9.81 -58.73 -25.12
C ARG A 305 9.35 -59.70 -24.03
N LYS A 306 8.78 -60.85 -24.43
CA LYS A 306 8.61 -61.99 -23.51
C LYS A 306 10.02 -62.46 -23.13
N ILE A 307 10.42 -62.19 -21.90
CA ILE A 307 11.58 -62.84 -21.29
C ILE A 307 11.05 -64.16 -20.72
N THR A 308 11.28 -65.26 -21.44
CA THR A 308 11.12 -66.61 -20.89
C THR A 308 12.30 -66.88 -19.97
N ASN A 309 12.10 -66.88 -18.66
CA ASN A 309 13.09 -67.32 -17.68
C ASN A 309 13.25 -68.84 -17.79
N THR A 310 14.32 -69.30 -18.43
CA THR A 310 14.69 -70.72 -18.56
C THR A 310 15.36 -71.30 -17.31
N HIS A 311 15.21 -70.65 -16.16
CA HIS A 311 15.88 -71.03 -14.90
C HIS A 311 14.94 -71.61 -13.84
N LEU A 312 13.64 -71.77 -14.16
CA LEU A 312 12.64 -72.30 -13.21
C LEU A 312 12.26 -73.76 -13.45
N ASP A 313 12.81 -74.45 -14.46
CA ASP A 313 12.67 -75.90 -14.59
C ASP A 313 13.71 -76.63 -13.72
N LEU A 314 13.52 -76.55 -12.41
CA LEU A 314 14.07 -77.49 -11.46
C LEU A 314 12.96 -77.94 -10.50
N GLY A 315 12.32 -79.05 -10.88
CA GLY A 315 11.77 -80.04 -9.95
C GLY A 315 10.28 -79.93 -9.61
N LYS A 316 9.44 -80.57 -10.41
CA LYS A 316 8.78 -81.87 -10.09
C LYS A 316 7.78 -82.25 -11.17
#